data_AF-A0A916JNR8-F1
#
_entry.id   AF-A0A916JNR8-F1
#
_cell.length_a   1.000
_cell.length_b   1.000
_cell.length_c   1.000
_cell.angle_alpha   90.00
_cell.angle_beta   90.00
_cell.angle_gamma   90.00
#
_symmetry.space_group_name_H-M   'P 1'
#
loop_
_entity.id
_entity.type
_entity.pdbx_description
1 polymer ?
#
loop_
_entity_poly.entity_id
_entity_poly.type
_entity_poly.pdbx_seq_one_letter_code
_entity_poly.pdbx_strand_id
1 'polypeptide(L)'
;MLAACSTDKPEGYRFNEQSLDDWNIINDRVMGGKSEGDFNLLENGVGAFSGFVSLENNGGFTMVSNRKVAWAVRPDERLRIKLKGDGKEYQFRVRADKGTYYS
;
A
#
# COMPACT_ATOMS: atom_id res chain seq x y z
N MET A 1 1.09 7.73 -5.84
CA MET A 1 1.49 7.87 -4.42
C MET A 1 2.85 7.22 -4.20
N LEU A 2 3.82 7.95 -3.65
CA LEU A 2 5.10 7.40 -3.19
C LEU A 2 5.03 7.22 -1.68
N ALA A 3 5.48 6.08 -1.15
CA ALA A 3 5.48 5.83 0.29
C ALA A 3 6.81 5.21 0.75
N ALA A 4 7.25 5.60 1.94
CA ALA A 4 8.29 4.93 2.73
C ALA A 4 7.78 4.84 4.18
N CYS A 5 7.81 3.65 4.78
CA CYS A 5 7.24 3.42 6.10
C CYS A 5 8.36 3.14 7.12
N SER A 6 8.35 3.79 8.27
CA SER A 6 9.26 3.50 9.37
C SER A 6 8.55 3.51 10.72
N THR A 7 8.97 2.64 11.62
CA THR A 7 8.64 2.73 13.06
C THR A 7 9.76 3.47 13.80
N ASP A 8 9.61 3.71 15.09
CA ASP A 8 10.67 4.31 15.94
C ASP A 8 11.85 3.37 16.21
N LYS A 9 11.85 2.17 15.61
CA LYS A 9 13.01 1.28 15.53
C LYS A 9 13.90 1.67 14.33
N PRO A 10 15.23 1.49 14.40
CA PRO A 10 16.16 1.92 13.35
C PRO A 10 15.95 1.24 11.98
N GLU A 11 15.11 0.21 11.90
CA GLU A 11 14.86 -0.59 10.70
C GLU A 11 13.43 -0.36 10.19
N GLY A 12 13.19 0.79 9.54
CA GLY A 12 11.96 1.01 8.78
C GLY A 12 11.86 0.06 7.57
N TYR A 13 10.65 -0.15 7.05
CA TYR A 13 10.46 -0.97 5.85
C TYR A 13 11.19 -0.32 4.66
N ARG A 14 12.13 -1.05 4.07
CA ARG A 14 12.91 -0.63 2.91
C ARG A 14 12.40 -1.34 1.67
N PHE A 15 12.07 -0.56 0.65
CA PHE A 15 11.75 -1.12 -0.66
C PHE A 15 13.05 -1.48 -1.39
N ASN A 16 13.10 -2.71 -1.89
CA ASN A 16 14.09 -3.27 -2.80
C ASN A 16 13.38 -4.27 -3.74
N GLU A 17 14.09 -4.75 -4.76
CA GLU A 17 13.54 -5.68 -5.76
C GLU A 17 12.86 -6.90 -5.13
N GLN A 18 13.48 -7.53 -4.13
CA GLN A 18 12.89 -8.72 -3.49
C GLN A 18 11.64 -8.40 -2.68
N SER A 19 11.59 -7.21 -2.06
CA SER A 19 10.48 -6.80 -1.22
C SER A 19 9.20 -6.47 -2.01
N LEU A 20 9.31 -6.18 -3.31
CA LEU A 20 8.14 -5.86 -4.15
C LEU A 20 7.17 -7.04 -4.24
N ASP A 21 7.68 -8.27 -4.22
CA ASP A 21 6.89 -9.51 -4.23
C ASP A 21 6.02 -9.69 -2.96
N ASP A 22 6.22 -8.86 -1.94
CA ASP A 22 5.37 -8.83 -0.75
C ASP A 22 4.12 -7.96 -0.93
N TRP A 23 4.10 -7.11 -1.95
CA TRP A 23 3.03 -6.17 -2.25
C TRP A 23 2.16 -6.69 -3.38
N ASN A 24 0.86 -6.54 -3.21
CA ASN A 24 -0.13 -7.00 -4.17
C ASN A 24 -0.99 -5.82 -4.63
N ILE A 25 -1.21 -5.73 -5.93
CA ILE A 25 -2.21 -4.83 -6.51
C ILE A 25 -3.57 -5.49 -6.42
N ILE A 26 -4.56 -4.75 -5.94
CA ILE A 26 -5.96 -5.17 -5.89
C ILE A 26 -6.80 -4.11 -6.58
N ASN A 27 -7.48 -4.51 -7.65
CA ASN A 27 -8.32 -3.67 -8.50
C ASN A 27 -9.80 -4.08 -8.39
N ASP A 28 -10.70 -3.22 -8.84
CA ASP A 28 -12.16 -3.39 -8.83
C ASP A 28 -12.73 -4.40 -9.86
N ARG A 29 -12.06 -5.52 -10.09
CA ARG A 29 -12.36 -6.44 -11.21
C ARG A 29 -13.64 -7.27 -11.08
N VAL A 30 -14.25 -7.39 -9.89
CA VAL A 30 -15.35 -8.34 -9.60
C VAL A 30 -16.57 -8.16 -10.52
N MET A 31 -16.87 -6.94 -10.96
CA MET A 31 -17.97 -6.64 -11.90
C MET A 31 -17.48 -6.12 -13.26
N GLY A 32 -16.23 -6.40 -13.62
CA GLY A 32 -15.61 -5.85 -14.84
C GLY A 32 -15.14 -4.40 -14.68
N GLY A 33 -14.90 -3.95 -13.45
CA GLY A 33 -14.26 -2.66 -13.19
C GLY A 33 -12.93 -2.54 -13.94
N LYS A 34 -12.63 -1.29 -14.31
CA LYS A 34 -11.52 -0.96 -15.20
C LYS A 34 -10.40 -0.20 -14.51
N SER A 35 -10.42 -0.08 -13.19
CA SER A 35 -9.30 0.52 -12.48
C SER A 35 -8.07 -0.38 -12.59
N GLU A 36 -6.91 0.24 -12.70
CA GLU A 36 -5.64 -0.47 -12.83
C GLU A 36 -4.58 0.26 -12.05
N GLY A 37 -3.94 -0.48 -11.15
CA GLY A 37 -2.79 -0.03 -10.38
C GLY A 37 -1.55 -0.82 -10.74
N ASP A 38 -0.41 -0.24 -10.42
CA ASP A 38 0.92 -0.81 -10.56
C ASP A 38 1.80 -0.37 -9.38
N PHE A 39 2.78 -1.20 -9.01
CA PHE A 39 3.68 -0.94 -7.90
C PHE A 39 5.12 -1.25 -8.26
N ASN A 40 5.95 -0.20 -8.30
CA ASN A 40 7.33 -0.27 -8.76
C ASN A 40 8.31 0.28 -7.72
N LEU A 41 9.57 -0.14 -7.82
CA LEU A 41 10.68 0.49 -7.12
C LEU A 41 11.29 1.60 -7.96
N LEU A 42 11.51 2.77 -7.38
CA LEU A 42 12.30 3.84 -8.00
C LEU A 42 13.77 3.75 -7.59
N GLU A 43 14.65 4.34 -8.40
CA GLU A 43 16.13 4.30 -8.23
C GLU A 43 16.61 4.76 -6.84
N ASN A 44 15.83 5.57 -6.11
CA ASN A 44 16.17 6.05 -4.78
C ASN A 44 15.61 5.17 -3.63
N GLY A 45 15.17 3.94 -3.91
CA GLY A 45 14.65 3.02 -2.90
C GLY A 45 13.23 3.35 -2.43
N VAL A 46 12.46 4.06 -3.25
CA VAL A 46 11.08 4.48 -2.93
C VAL A 46 10.09 3.58 -3.67
N GLY A 47 9.12 3.04 -2.92
CA GLY A 47 7.98 2.32 -3.49
C GLY A 47 6.99 3.31 -4.12
N ALA A 48 6.68 3.09 -5.40
CA ALA A 48 5.80 3.92 -6.21
C ALA A 48 4.54 3.16 -6.60
N PHE A 49 3.42 3.59 -6.03
CA PHE A 49 2.10 3.18 -6.47
C PHE A 49 1.56 4.17 -7.51
N SER A 50 1.24 3.68 -8.69
CA SER A 50 0.71 4.45 -9.81
C SER A 50 -0.44 3.72 -10.49
N GLY A 51 -1.23 4.42 -11.29
CA GLY A 51 -2.36 3.81 -12.00
C GLY A 51 -3.47 4.81 -12.27
N PHE A 52 -4.64 4.28 -12.62
CA PHE A 52 -5.85 5.06 -12.83
C PHE A 52 -7.06 4.37 -12.20
N VAL A 53 -8.06 5.18 -11.85
CA VAL A 53 -9.34 4.73 -11.31
C VAL A 53 -10.42 5.04 -12.34
N SER A 54 -11.29 4.07 -12.61
CA SER A 54 -12.47 4.25 -13.46
C SER A 54 -13.74 3.96 -12.67
N LEU A 55 -14.79 4.75 -12.91
CA LEU A 55 -16.13 4.52 -12.37
C LEU A 55 -16.98 3.60 -13.27
N GLU A 56 -16.44 3.15 -14.40
CA GLU A 56 -17.12 2.21 -15.27
C GLU A 56 -17.43 0.90 -14.56
N ASN A 57 -18.55 0.27 -14.92
CA ASN A 57 -19.00 -1.01 -14.37
C ASN A 57 -19.14 -1.04 -12.83
N ASN A 58 -19.53 0.11 -12.24
CA ASN A 58 -19.63 0.30 -10.79
C ASN A 58 -18.29 0.06 -10.07
N GLY A 59 -17.18 0.33 -10.75
CA GLY A 59 -15.85 0.34 -10.17
C GLY A 59 -15.61 1.57 -9.29
N GLY A 60 -14.33 1.88 -9.08
CA GLY A 60 -13.90 3.09 -8.39
C GLY A 60 -12.73 2.89 -7.44
N PHE A 61 -11.97 1.79 -7.53
CA PHE A 61 -10.79 1.64 -6.68
C PHE A 61 -9.67 0.80 -7.29
N THR A 62 -8.45 1.17 -6.90
CA THR A 62 -7.26 0.34 -6.94
C THR A 62 -6.46 0.55 -5.66
N MET A 63 -5.80 -0.48 -5.15
CA MET A 63 -4.98 -0.39 -3.94
C MET A 63 -3.75 -1.29 -4.02
N VAL A 64 -2.74 -0.95 -3.23
CA VAL A 64 -1.57 -1.79 -2.97
C VAL A 64 -1.62 -2.30 -1.52
N SER A 65 -1.35 -3.59 -1.31
CA SER A 65 -1.42 -4.23 0.01
C SER A 65 -0.25 -5.19 0.25
N ASN A 66 0.42 -5.04 1.39
CA ASN A 66 1.37 -6.01 1.89
C ASN A 66 0.70 -6.87 2.98
N ARG A 67 0.72 -8.20 2.80
CA ARG A 67 0.18 -9.17 3.77
C ARG A 67 1.25 -10.10 4.35
N LYS A 68 2.49 -9.99 3.90
CA LYS A 68 3.59 -10.85 4.36
C LYS A 68 4.29 -10.27 5.58
N VAL A 69 4.43 -8.94 5.62
CA VAL A 69 5.08 -8.22 6.72
C VAL A 69 4.15 -8.12 7.93
N ALA A 70 4.67 -8.47 9.09
CA ALA A 70 4.03 -8.28 10.38
C ALA A 70 5.03 -7.62 11.33
N TRP A 71 4.58 -6.60 12.07
CA TRP A 71 5.40 -5.92 13.06
C TRP A 71 4.84 -6.18 14.45
N ALA A 72 5.70 -6.62 15.36
CA ALA A 72 5.42 -6.54 16.78
C ALA A 72 5.56 -5.08 17.22
N VAL A 73 4.44 -4.48 17.62
CA VAL A 73 4.36 -3.08 18.07
C VAL A 73 4.02 -3.03 19.56
N ARG A 74 4.70 -2.16 20.30
CA ARG A 74 4.34 -1.84 21.68
C ARG A 74 3.32 -0.69 21.73
N PRO A 75 2.56 -0.51 22.83
CA PRO A 75 1.56 0.55 22.93
C PRO A 75 2.11 1.98 22.80
N ASP A 76 3.40 2.19 23.09
CA ASP A 76 4.09 3.47 23.02
C ASP A 76 4.73 3.73 21.64
N GLU A 77 4.76 2.74 20.76
CA GLU A 77 5.36 2.86 19.43
C GLU A 77 4.38 3.47 18.42
N ARG A 78 4.95 4.21 17.47
CA ARG A 78 4.19 4.87 16.41
C ARG A 78 4.62 4.38 15.04
N LEU A 79 3.65 4.34 14.12
CA LEU A 79 3.91 4.18 12.70
C LEU A 79 4.14 5.55 12.07
N ARG A 80 5.21 5.70 11.30
CA ARG A 80 5.48 6.88 10.48
C ARG A 80 5.53 6.49 9.02
N ILE A 81 4.89 7.29 8.17
CA ILE A 81 4.94 7.10 6.72
C ILE A 81 5.38 8.41 6.11
N LYS A 82 6.46 8.38 5.34
CA LYS A 82 6.87 9.47 4.47
C LYS A 82 6.22 9.25 3.12
N LEU A 83 5.36 10.19 2.70
CA LEU A 83 4.59 10.05 1.48
C LEU A 83 4.67 11.30 0.59
N LYS A 84 4.62 11.09 -0.72
CA LYS A 84 4.40 12.14 -1.72
C LYS A 84 3.19 11.75 -2.57
N GLY A 85 2.10 12.48 -2.38
CA GLY A 85 0.83 12.29 -3.09
C GLY A 85 0.75 13.10 -4.38
N ASP A 86 -0.31 12.84 -5.14
CA ASP A 86 -0.72 13.57 -6.34
C ASP A 86 -1.88 14.54 -6.07
N GLY A 87 -2.25 14.72 -4.80
CA GLY A 87 -3.36 15.58 -4.36
C GLY A 87 -4.71 14.86 -4.26
N LYS A 88 -4.82 13.57 -4.57
CA LYS A 88 -6.04 12.78 -4.39
C LYS A 88 -6.20 12.31 -2.94
N GLU A 89 -7.42 11.92 -2.59
CA GLU A 89 -7.72 11.29 -1.30
C GLU A 89 -7.34 9.81 -1.32
N TYR A 90 -6.68 9.36 -0.25
CA TYR A 90 -6.25 7.98 -0.06
C TYR A 90 -6.63 7.52 1.34
N GLN A 91 -6.90 6.23 1.46
CA GLN A 91 -7.10 5.60 2.75
C GLN A 91 -5.92 4.69 3.08
N PHE A 92 -5.37 4.87 4.28
CA PHE A 92 -4.38 3.98 4.84
C PHE A 92 -5.03 3.05 5.86
N ARG A 93 -4.80 1.73 5.75
CA ARG A 93 -5.37 0.71 6.63
C ARG A 93 -4.26 -0.19 7.20
N VAL A 94 -4.33 -0.43 8.51
CA VAL A 94 -3.50 -1.42 9.23
C VAL A 94 -4.42 -2.50 9.77
N ARG A 95 -3.97 -3.75 9.77
CA ARG A 95 -4.70 -4.88 10.34
C ARG A 95 -3.87 -5.51 11.45
N ALA A 96 -4.51 -5.81 12.58
CA ALA A 96 -3.86 -6.51 13.69
C ALA A 96 -3.63 -7.99 13.38
N ASP A 97 -4.51 -8.59 12.57
CA ASP A 97 -4.42 -9.97 12.11
C ASP A 97 -4.67 -10.04 10.59
N LYS A 98 -3.99 -10.96 9.91
CA LYS A 98 -4.15 -11.23 8.47
C LYS A 98 -5.56 -11.71 8.12
N GLY A 99 -6.25 -12.39 9.05
CA GLY A 99 -7.60 -12.93 8.89
C GLY A 99 -8.73 -11.92 9.13
N THR A 100 -8.44 -10.76 9.73
CA THR A 100 -9.50 -9.78 10.02
C THR A 100 -9.90 -9.00 8.76
N TYR A 101 -11.18 -9.07 8.45
CA TYR A 101 -11.83 -8.20 7.48
C TYR A 101 -12.64 -7.15 8.23
N TYR A 102 -12.33 -5.88 8.00
CA TYR A 102 -13.15 -4.77 8.45
C TYR A 102 -14.00 -4.32 7.25
N SER A 103 -15.32 -4.29 7.44
CA SER A 103 -16.30 -3.76 6.49
C SER A 103 -16.13 -2.27 6.29
#